data_AF-A0A1V5JQT0-F1
#
_entry.id   AF-A0A1V5JQT0-F1
#
_cell.length_a   1.000
_cell.length_b   1.000
_cell.length_c   1.000
_cell.angle_alpha   90.00
_cell.angle_beta   90.00
_cell.angle_gamma   90.00
#
_symmetry.space_group_name_H-M   'P 1'
#
loop_
_entity.id
_entity.type
_entity.pdbx_description
1 polymer ?
#
loop_
_entity_poly.entity_id
_entity_poly.type
_entity_poly.pdbx_seq_one_letter_code
_entity_poly.pdbx_strand_id
1 'polypeptide(L)'
;MANLTASRVSMEKVRKVRVFQRNSYFNLDYTIQEVFLTRVFQQDLKRIVIPVDKAEPLSLELTNFIKAVAGEEETEVKLDQALFAVEQADMISRMINEQTHSLFHSKG
;
A
#
# COMPACT_ATOMS: atom_id res chain seq x y z
N MET A 1 3.07 -7.37 -12.12
CA MET A 1 2.09 -8.19 -11.38
C MET A 1 2.04 -7.67 -9.95
N ALA A 2 0.85 -7.49 -9.37
CA ALA A 2 0.66 -7.07 -7.98
C ALA A 2 -0.32 -8.04 -7.32
N ASN A 3 0.02 -8.50 -6.12
CA ASN A 3 -0.83 -9.37 -5.31
C ASN A 3 -1.26 -8.59 -4.07
N LEU A 4 -2.56 -8.42 -3.88
CA LEU A 4 -3.14 -7.69 -2.75
C LEU A 4 -4.00 -8.64 -1.91
N THR A 5 -3.85 -8.57 -0.59
CA THR A 5 -4.69 -9.30 0.36
C THR A 5 -5.19 -8.31 1.40
N ALA A 6 -6.51 -8.23 1.56
CA ALA A 6 -7.16 -7.42 2.57
C ALA A 6 -8.19 -8.28 3.30
N SER A 7 -8.24 -8.16 4.63
CA SER A 7 -9.20 -8.92 5.45
C SER A 7 -9.59 -8.12 6.69
N ARG A 8 -10.90 -8.07 6.96
CA ARG A 8 -11.47 -7.48 8.18
C ARG A 8 -11.59 -8.49 9.33
N VAL A 9 -11.42 -9.78 9.06
CA VAL A 9 -11.60 -10.88 10.03
C VAL A 9 -10.27 -11.53 10.44
N SER A 10 -9.14 -10.91 10.07
CA SER A 10 -7.82 -11.34 10.53
C SER A 10 -7.67 -11.12 12.04
N MET A 11 -7.09 -12.10 12.73
CA MET A 11 -6.75 -11.98 14.15
C MET A 11 -5.58 -11.01 14.39
N GLU A 12 -4.65 -10.95 13.44
CA GLU A 12 -3.49 -10.06 13.51
C GLU A 12 -3.69 -8.81 12.66
N LYS A 13 -3.26 -7.66 13.19
CA LYS A 13 -3.20 -6.39 12.45
C LYS A 13 -1.92 -6.35 11.62
N VAL A 14 -2.06 -6.57 10.31
CA VAL A 14 -0.93 -6.53 9.36
C VAL A 14 -1.12 -5.39 8.36
N ARG A 15 -0.11 -4.53 8.24
CA ARG A 15 -0.03 -3.46 7.23
C ARG A 15 1.35 -3.47 6.60
N LYS A 16 1.54 -4.34 5.61
CA LYS A 16 2.85 -4.57 4.98
C LYS A 16 2.75 -4.48 3.47
N VAL A 17 3.75 -3.85 2.85
CA VAL A 17 3.94 -3.85 1.40
C VAL A 17 5.31 -4.43 1.09
N ARG A 18 5.38 -5.33 0.09
CA ARG A 18 6.64 -5.89 -0.40
C ARG A 18 6.81 -5.58 -1.87
N VAL A 19 7.97 -5.04 -2.22
CA VAL A 19 8.33 -4.71 -3.61
C VAL A 19 9.53 -5.56 -4.01
N PHE A 20 9.32 -6.50 -4.93
CA PHE A 20 10.36 -7.42 -5.39
C PHE A 20 11.06 -6.89 -6.64
N GLN A 21 12.38 -7.03 -6.67
CA GLN A 21 13.28 -6.72 -7.77
C GLN A 21 14.15 -7.95 -8.07
N ARG A 22 14.88 -7.96 -9.19
CA ARG A 22 15.64 -9.13 -9.69
C ARG A 22 16.44 -9.87 -8.61
N ASN A 23 17.16 -9.14 -7.74
CA ASN A 23 18.03 -9.71 -6.70
C ASN A 23 17.77 -9.13 -5.30
N SER A 24 16.61 -8.49 -5.08
CA SER A 24 16.29 -7.85 -3.80
C SER A 24 14.79 -7.63 -3.62
N TYR A 25 14.36 -7.36 -2.39
CA TYR A 25 13.02 -6.83 -2.14
C TYR A 25 13.02 -5.83 -1.00
N PHE A 26 12.12 -4.87 -1.09
CA PHE A 26 11.76 -3.97 0.00
C PHE A 26 10.60 -4.59 0.78
N ASN A 27 10.64 -4.48 2.11
CA ASN A 27 9.56 -4.83 3.01
C ASN A 27 9.26 -3.62 3.90
N LEU A 28 8.11 -3.00 3.65
CA LEU A 28 7.62 -1.85 4.39
C LEU A 28 6.62 -2.37 5.42
N ASP A 29 6.85 -2.08 6.70
CA ASP A 29 5.92 -2.36 7.80
C ASP A 29 5.37 -1.05 8.34
N TYR A 30 4.14 -0.72 7.96
CA TYR A 30 3.48 0.52 8.34
C TYR A 30 3.01 0.51 9.81
N THR A 31 2.90 -0.66 10.44
CA THR A 31 2.51 -0.75 11.86
C THR A 31 3.63 -0.23 12.76
N ILE A 32 4.88 -0.56 12.44
CA ILE A 32 6.06 -0.15 13.24
C ILE A 32 6.86 0.99 12.59
N GLN A 33 6.44 1.44 11.40
CA GLN A 33 7.10 2.45 10.56
C GLN A 33 8.56 2.08 10.27
N GLU A 34 8.78 0.89 9.71
CA GLU A 34 10.10 0.41 9.35
C GLU A 34 10.16 -0.06 7.90
N VAL A 35 11.32 0.15 7.28
CA VAL A 35 11.59 -0.30 5.91
C VAL A 35 12.88 -1.12 5.89
N PHE A 36 12.80 -2.31 5.30
CA PHE A 36 13.93 -3.20 5.15
C PHE A 36 14.20 -3.47 3.66
N LEU A 37 15.44 -3.33 3.24
CA LEU A 37 15.93 -3.88 1.98
C LEU A 37 16.60 -5.22 2.26
N THR A 38 16.11 -6.28 1.65
CA THR A 38 16.80 -7.58 1.64
C THR A 38 17.36 -7.82 0.23
N ARG A 39 18.67 -8.11 0.12
CA ARG A 39 19.35 -8.32 -1.17
C ARG A 39 20.24 -9.56 -1.10
N VAL A 40 20.32 -10.29 -2.21
CA VAL A 40 21.27 -11.40 -2.40
C VAL A 40 22.68 -10.83 -2.64
N PHE A 41 23.66 -11.26 -1.86
CA PHE A 41 25.07 -10.90 -2.00
C PHE A 41 25.96 -12.11 -1.71
N GLN A 42 26.78 -12.53 -2.68
CA GLN A 42 27.68 -13.69 -2.55
C GLN A 42 26.98 -14.95 -2.00
N GLN A 43 25.82 -15.30 -2.57
CA GLN A 43 24.97 -16.43 -2.14
C GLN A 43 24.31 -16.28 -0.76
N ASP A 44 24.55 -15.18 -0.04
CA ASP A 44 23.88 -14.86 1.23
C ASP A 44 22.80 -13.80 1.07
N LEU A 45 21.90 -13.73 2.05
CA LEU A 45 20.92 -12.65 2.18
C LEU A 45 21.42 -11.58 3.14
N LYS A 46 21.60 -10.36 2.64
CA LYS A 46 21.88 -9.19 3.48
C LYS A 46 20.61 -8.38 3.68
N ARG A 47 20.29 -8.09 4.94
CA ARG A 47 19.21 -7.18 5.34
C ARG A 47 19.80 -5.83 5.75
N ILE A 48 19.26 -4.77 5.18
CA ILE A 48 19.64 -3.39 5.43
C ILE A 48 18.40 -2.68 5.95
N VAL A 49 18.51 -2.01 7.10
CA VAL A 49 17.47 -1.12 7.61
C VAL A 49 17.57 0.19 6.85
N ILE A 50 16.47 0.63 6.27
CA ILE A 50 16.37 1.95 5.64
C ILE A 50 15.86 2.91 6.72
N PRO A 51 16.58 4.00 7.03
CA PRO A 51 16.12 4.97 8.02
C PRO A 51 14.80 5.60 7.55
N VAL A 52 13.85 5.71 8.48
CA VAL A 52 12.55 6.32 8.27
C VAL A 52 12.32 7.30 9.40
N ASP A 53 11.98 8.53 9.05
CA ASP A 53 11.58 9.54 10.02
C ASP A 53 10.18 9.21 10.52
N LYS A 54 10.10 8.84 11.80
CA LYS A 54 8.83 8.51 12.43
C LYS A 54 8.07 9.79 12.72
N ALA A 55 6.90 9.90 12.11
CA ALA A 55 6.00 11.02 12.27
C ALA A 55 4.55 10.52 12.28
N GLU A 56 3.67 11.33 12.84
CA GLU A 56 2.24 11.06 12.84
C GLU A 56 1.68 11.35 11.43
N PRO A 57 1.14 10.34 10.70
CA PRO A 57 0.78 10.50 9.30
C PRO A 57 -0.31 11.56 9.05
N LEU A 58 -1.32 11.67 9.91
CA LEU A 58 -2.42 12.62 9.71
C LEU A 58 -1.93 14.07 9.89
N SER A 59 -1.03 14.31 10.84
CA SER A 59 -0.41 15.61 11.07
C SER A 59 0.42 16.05 9.87
N LEU A 60 1.17 15.12 9.27
CA LEU A 60 1.89 15.37 8.02
C LEU A 60 0.93 15.69 6.86
N GLU A 61 -0.13 14.88 6.70
CA GLU A 61 -1.14 15.09 5.66
C GLU A 61 -1.83 16.46 5.78
N LEU A 62 -2.27 16.84 6.97
CA LEU A 62 -2.91 18.13 7.23
C LEU A 62 -1.95 19.31 7.03
N THR A 63 -0.68 19.14 7.41
CA THR A 63 0.35 20.17 7.16
C THR A 63 0.54 20.38 5.67
N ASN A 64 0.69 19.29 4.91
CA ASN A 64 0.84 19.35 3.45
C ASN A 64 -0.41 19.96 2.79
N PHE A 65 -1.60 19.63 3.28
CA PHE A 65 -2.86 20.23 2.80
C PHE A 65 -2.89 21.75 3.00
N ILE A 66 -2.56 22.25 4.20
CA ILE A 66 -2.56 23.68 4.50
C ILE A 66 -1.57 24.42 3.59
N LYS A 67 -0.34 23.91 3.45
CA LYS A 67 0.67 24.49 2.55
C LYS A 67 0.21 24.53 1.10
N ALA A 68 -0.46 23.47 0.64
CA ALA A 68 -0.97 23.42 -0.72
C ALA A 68 -2.08 24.44 -0.97
N VAL A 69 -3.01 24.60 -0.03
CA VAL A 69 -4.07 25.61 -0.12
C VAL A 69 -3.49 27.03 -0.03
N ALA A 70 -2.42 27.22 0.74
CA ALA A 70 -1.69 28.49 0.82
C ALA A 70 -0.86 28.81 -0.44
N GLY A 71 -0.69 27.85 -1.37
CA GLY A 71 0.11 27.99 -2.57
C GLY A 71 1.63 27.89 -2.33
N GLU A 72 2.04 27.37 -1.17
CA GLU A 72 3.45 27.22 -0.79
C GLU A 72 4.07 25.96 -1.40
N GLU A 73 3.29 24.90 -1.54
CA GLU A 73 3.69 23.61 -2.11
C GLU A 73 2.60 23.09 -3.06
N GLU A 74 2.95 22.23 -4.01
CA GLU A 74 1.94 21.53 -4.79
C GLU A 74 1.44 20.28 -4.06
N THR A 75 0.17 19.89 -4.25
CA THR A 75 -0.30 18.60 -3.73
C THR A 75 0.47 17.45 -4.37
N GLU A 76 0.95 16.51 -3.54
CA GLU A 76 1.62 15.28 -4.01
C GLU A 76 0.65 14.39 -4.79
N VAL A 77 -0.62 14.36 -4.36
CA VAL A 77 -1.69 13.62 -5.05
C VAL A 77 -2.51 14.61 -5.88
N LYS A 78 -2.58 14.34 -7.19
CA LYS A 78 -3.38 15.12 -8.15
C LYS A 78 -4.79 14.56 -8.28
N LEU A 79 -5.71 15.37 -8.81
CA LEU A 79 -7.13 15.01 -8.94
C LEU A 79 -7.34 13.76 -9.81
N ASP A 80 -6.62 13.67 -10.92
CA ASP A 80 -6.66 12.53 -11.84
C ASP A 80 -6.18 11.23 -11.17
N GLN A 81 -5.13 11.30 -10.35
CA GLN A 81 -4.65 10.15 -9.56
C GLN A 81 -5.67 9.69 -8.52
N ALA A 82 -6.32 10.64 -7.84
CA ALA A 82 -7.37 10.34 -6.87
C ALA A 82 -8.60 9.69 -7.54
N LEU A 83 -9.04 10.25 -8.67
CA LEU A 83 -10.13 9.69 -9.46
C LEU A 83 -9.81 8.27 -9.94
N PHE A 84 -8.62 8.08 -10.51
CA PHE A 84 -8.15 6.77 -10.96
C PHE A 84 -8.15 5.73 -9.81
N ALA A 85 -7.71 6.11 -8.62
CA ALA A 85 -7.72 5.21 -7.47
C ALA A 85 -9.14 4.76 -7.08
N VAL A 86 -10.12 5.67 -7.11
CA VAL A 86 -11.54 5.36 -6.85
C VAL A 86 -12.09 4.43 -7.93
N GLU A 87 -11.80 4.69 -9.20
CA GLU A 87 -12.24 3.85 -10.31
C GLU A 87 -11.69 2.42 -10.20
N GLN A 88 -10.40 2.27 -9.85
CA GLN A 88 -9.81 0.95 -9.63
C GLN A 88 -10.45 0.23 -8.44
N ALA A 89 -10.76 0.95 -7.36
CA ALA A 89 -11.44 0.38 -6.20
C ALA A 89 -12.87 -0.09 -6.52
N ASP A 90 -13.64 0.70 -7.28
CA ASP A 90 -14.98 0.31 -7.75
C ASP A 90 -14.92 -0.93 -8.65
N MET A 91 -13.99 -0.95 -9.60
CA MET A 91 -13.77 -2.10 -10.48
C MET A 91 -13.47 -3.39 -9.69
N ILE A 92 -12.51 -3.34 -8.76
CA ILE A 92 -12.17 -4.50 -7.91
C ILE A 92 -13.39 -4.94 -7.08
N SER A 93 -14.15 -3.99 -6.54
CA SER A 93 -15.33 -4.28 -5.72
C SER A 93 -16.43 -4.99 -6.52
N ARG A 94 -16.68 -4.56 -7.77
CA ARG A 94 -17.60 -5.24 -8.70
C ARG A 94 -17.15 -6.66 -9.00
N MET A 95 -15.87 -6.86 -9.33
CA MET A 95 -15.33 -8.19 -9.60
C MET A 95 -15.50 -9.14 -8.40
N ILE A 96 -15.24 -8.67 -7.18
CA ILE A 96 -15.44 -9.46 -5.95
C ILE A 96 -16.93 -9.82 -5.77
N ASN A 97 -17.83 -8.86 -5.97
CA ASN A 97 -19.27 -9.08 -5.81
C ASN A 97 -19.82 -10.07 -6.84
N GLU A 98 -19.39 -9.97 -8.10
CA GLU A 98 -19.77 -10.91 -9.17
C GLU A 98 -19.29 -12.33 -8.90
N GLN A 99 -18.01 -12.49 -8.51
CA GLN A 99 -17.46 -13.80 -8.12
C GLN A 99 -18.22 -14.38 -6.93
N THR A 100 -18.49 -13.58 -5.91
CA THR A 100 -19.26 -14.00 -4.73
C THR A 100 -20.67 -14.45 -5.13
N HIS A 101 -21.37 -13.68 -5.96
CA HIS A 101 -22.70 -14.04 -6.44
C HIS A 101 -22.70 -15.35 -7.23
N SER A 102 -21.73 -15.55 -8.12
CA SER A 102 -21.62 -16.77 -8.93
C SER A 102 -21.43 -18.02 -8.08
N LEU A 103 -20.62 -17.95 -7.02
CA LEU A 103 -20.37 -19.07 -6.09
C LEU A 103 -21.64 -19.55 -5.36
N PHE A 104 -22.58 -18.65 -5.10
CA PHE A 104 -23.83 -18.98 -4.42
C PHE A 104 -24.97 -19.41 -5.36
N HIS A 105 -24.86 -19.14 -6.67
CA HIS A 105 -25.91 -19.45 -7.65
C HIS A 105 -25.52 -20.53 -8.67
N SER A 106 -24.27 -20.99 -8.70
CA SER A 106 -23.82 -22.08 -9.60
C SER A 106 -24.05 -23.51 -9.05
N LYS A 107 -24.79 -23.66 -7.95
CA LYS A 107 -25.08 -24.97 -7.29
C LYS A 107 -26.56 -25.39 -7.41
N GLY A 108 -27.25 -24.92 -8.45
CA GLY A 108 -28.61 -25.36 -8.81
C GLY A 108 -28.61 -26.25 -10.04
#